data_AF-A0A2I0ADZ0-F1
#
_entry.id   AF-A0A2I0ADZ0-F1
#
_cell.length_a   1.000
_cell.length_b   1.000
_cell.length_c   1.000
_cell.angle_alpha   90.00
_cell.angle_beta   90.00
_cell.angle_gamma   90.00
#
_symmetry.space_group_name_H-M   'P 1'
#
loop_
_entity.id
_entity.type
_entity.pdbx_description
1 polymer ?
#
loop_
_entity_poly.entity_id
_entity_poly.type
_entity_poly.pdbx_seq_one_letter_code
_entity_poly.pdbx_strand_id
1 'polypeptide(L)'
;MRVRLDRVCFNSAALSALPGSVVTHLTRIGSDHCPLLVQGWNLKFKPYSSTLKFEDVWLEEEAFKKIVIREWHKPTNGSPPAILNHKFARTLRAHKIWSRDRFGNIYAKAKDLKSRISELQLRESVDTGLTESELDCLFVTSRFPGRQKSNILSIYF
;
A
#
# COMPACT_ATOMS: atom_id res chain seq x y z
N MET A 1 -10.38 -9.38 -25.64
CA MET A 1 -11.32 -9.90 -24.62
C MET A 1 -10.53 -10.50 -23.46
N ARG A 2 -10.55 -9.87 -22.28
CA ARG A 2 -9.91 -10.40 -21.06
C ARG A 2 -10.88 -11.34 -20.34
N VAL A 3 -10.40 -12.50 -19.89
CA VAL A 3 -11.22 -13.55 -19.25
C VAL A 3 -11.07 -13.50 -17.72
N ARG A 4 -12.17 -13.66 -16.98
CA ARG A 4 -12.17 -13.73 -15.50
C ARG A 4 -11.84 -15.16 -15.05
N LEU A 5 -10.58 -15.39 -14.67
CA LEU A 5 -10.09 -16.72 -14.26
C LEU A 5 -9.95 -16.89 -12.75
N ASP A 6 -9.83 -15.80 -12.00
CA ASP A 6 -9.68 -15.85 -10.54
C ASP A 6 -10.99 -16.33 -9.89
N ARG A 7 -10.90 -17.37 -9.04
CA ARG A 7 -12.05 -18.00 -8.36
C ARG A 7 -11.73 -18.27 -6.89
N VAL A 8 -12.76 -18.24 -6.04
CA VAL A 8 -12.70 -18.73 -4.65
C VAL A 8 -13.67 -19.89 -4.52
N CYS A 9 -13.21 -21.00 -3.95
CA CYS A 9 -14.03 -22.18 -3.69
C CYS A 9 -14.14 -22.38 -2.17
N PHE A 10 -15.36 -22.61 -1.68
CA PHE A 10 -15.64 -22.96 -0.29
C PHE A 10 -16.16 -24.38 -0.21
N ASN A 11 -15.75 -25.11 0.83
CA ASN A 11 -16.46 -26.32 1.23
C ASN A 11 -17.67 -25.95 2.10
N SER A 12 -18.53 -26.94 2.39
CA SER A 12 -19.74 -26.74 3.19
C SER A 12 -19.44 -26.14 4.57
N ALA A 13 -18.43 -26.65 5.27
CA ALA A 13 -18.03 -26.15 6.58
C ALA A 13 -17.60 -24.67 6.56
N ALA A 14 -16.82 -24.25 5.57
CA ALA A 14 -16.37 -22.87 5.41
C ALA A 14 -17.53 -21.92 5.06
N LEU A 15 -18.47 -22.37 4.23
CA LEU A 15 -19.66 -21.60 3.89
C LEU A 15 -20.57 -21.42 5.13
N SER A 16 -20.72 -22.46 5.95
CA SER A 16 -21.43 -22.38 7.23
C SER A 16 -20.75 -21.43 8.23
N ALA A 17 -19.41 -21.36 8.22
CA ALA A 17 -18.65 -20.45 9.08
C ALA A 17 -18.68 -18.98 8.61
N LEU A 18 -18.96 -18.74 7.33
CA LEU A 18 -18.97 -17.42 6.69
C LEU A 18 -20.33 -17.08 6.07
N PRO A 19 -21.42 -17.09 6.85
CA PRO A 19 -22.74 -16.77 6.33
C PRO A 19 -22.76 -15.34 5.78
N GLY A 20 -23.37 -15.17 4.61
CA GLY A 20 -23.46 -13.86 3.93
C GLY A 20 -22.12 -13.34 3.40
N SER A 21 -21.13 -14.21 3.16
CA SER A 21 -19.85 -13.78 2.60
C SER A 21 -19.99 -13.16 1.21
N VAL A 22 -19.35 -12.02 0.98
CA VAL A 22 -19.26 -11.34 -0.31
C VAL A 22 -17.84 -11.52 -0.88
N VAL A 23 -17.76 -11.80 -2.17
CA VAL A 23 -16.49 -11.84 -2.91
C VAL A 23 -16.41 -10.61 -3.81
N THR A 24 -15.40 -9.78 -3.57
CA THR A 24 -15.14 -8.55 -4.34
C THR A 24 -13.84 -8.70 -5.10
N HIS A 25 -13.88 -8.44 -6.40
CA HIS A 25 -12.69 -8.31 -7.24
C HIS A 25 -12.03 -6.97 -6.96
N LEU A 26 -10.78 -6.98 -6.49
CA LEU A 26 -10.02 -5.76 -6.24
C LEU A 26 -9.34 -5.26 -7.52
N THR A 27 -9.10 -3.94 -7.55
CA THR A 27 -8.38 -3.28 -8.65
C THR A 27 -7.06 -3.98 -8.92
N ARG A 28 -6.82 -4.33 -10.18
CA ARG A 28 -5.59 -4.97 -10.61
C ARG A 28 -4.46 -3.94 -10.65
N ILE A 29 -3.41 -4.14 -9.86
CA ILE A 29 -2.28 -3.21 -9.77
C ILE A 29 -0.99 -4.03 -9.82
N GLY A 30 -0.19 -3.90 -10.88
CA GLY A 30 1.12 -4.56 -10.98
C GLY A 30 1.08 -6.06 -11.18
N SER A 31 -0.05 -6.62 -11.59
CA SER A 31 -0.23 -8.03 -11.94
C SER A 31 -1.24 -8.14 -13.07
N ASP A 32 -1.19 -9.23 -13.82
CA ASP A 32 -2.22 -9.68 -14.76
C ASP A 32 -3.28 -10.57 -14.09
N HIS A 33 -3.30 -10.65 -12.75
CA HIS A 33 -4.36 -11.25 -11.94
C HIS A 33 -5.15 -10.19 -11.16
N CYS A 34 -6.41 -10.50 -10.86
CA CYS A 34 -7.29 -9.65 -10.04
C CYS A 34 -7.40 -10.26 -8.63
N PRO A 35 -6.87 -9.59 -7.58
CA PRO A 35 -6.99 -10.09 -6.22
C PRO A 35 -8.46 -10.21 -5.80
N LEU A 36 -8.83 -11.33 -5.16
CA LEU A 36 -10.17 -11.57 -4.65
C LEU A 36 -10.22 -11.30 -3.15
N LEU A 37 -11.12 -10.41 -2.73
CA LEU A 37 -11.40 -10.12 -1.33
C LEU A 37 -12.67 -10.84 -0.90
N VAL A 38 -12.54 -11.78 0.03
CA VAL A 38 -13.67 -12.43 0.70
C VAL A 38 -13.96 -11.69 2.01
N GLN A 39 -15.20 -11.22 2.18
CA GLN A 39 -15.63 -10.53 3.40
C GLN A 39 -16.85 -11.26 3.97
N GLY A 40 -16.75 -11.72 5.22
CA GLY A 40 -17.87 -12.27 5.98
C GLY A 40 -18.32 -11.28 7.06
N TRP A 41 -19.60 -11.30 7.43
CA TRP A 41 -20.14 -10.40 8.46
C TRP A 41 -19.47 -10.59 9.84
N ASN A 42 -19.02 -11.82 10.12
CA ASN A 42 -18.32 -12.16 11.36
C ASN A 42 -16.79 -11.98 11.28
N LEU A 43 -16.25 -11.64 10.11
CA LEU A 43 -14.82 -11.39 9.92
C LEU A 43 -14.51 -9.92 10.22
N LYS A 44 -14.53 -9.53 11.50
CA LYS A 44 -14.03 -8.22 11.92
C LYS A 44 -12.51 -8.24 11.92
N PHE A 45 -11.90 -7.81 10.81
CA PHE A 45 -10.48 -7.48 10.82
C PHE A 45 -10.32 -6.19 11.63
N LYS A 46 -9.79 -6.29 12.85
CA LYS A 46 -9.40 -5.11 13.61
C LYS A 46 -8.10 -4.61 12.98
N PRO A 47 -8.08 -3.48 12.25
CA PRO A 47 -6.82 -2.95 11.76
C PRO A 47 -5.93 -2.70 12.98
N TYR A 48 -4.75 -3.32 13.00
CA TYR A 48 -3.77 -3.05 14.04
C TYR A 48 -3.47 -1.56 14.01
N SER A 49 -3.80 -0.85 15.09
CA SER A 49 -3.64 0.60 15.13
C SER A 49 -2.15 0.93 15.03
N SER A 50 -1.83 1.75 14.02
CA SER A 50 -0.52 2.35 13.74
C SER A 50 0.65 1.37 13.60
N THR A 51 0.62 0.48 12.62
CA THR A 51 1.89 0.00 12.05
C THR A 51 2.61 1.18 11.40
N LEU A 52 3.88 1.39 11.75
CA LEU A 52 4.75 2.28 10.99
C LEU A 52 4.82 1.74 9.56
N LYS A 53 4.35 2.53 8.58
CA LYS A 53 4.49 2.21 7.16
C LYS A 53 5.69 2.94 6.61
N PHE A 54 6.55 2.19 5.94
CA PHE A 54 7.68 2.70 5.20
C PHE A 54 7.37 2.63 3.70
N GLU A 55 7.61 3.71 2.97
CA GLU A 55 7.38 3.76 1.53
C GLU A 55 8.73 3.77 0.80
N ASP A 56 8.90 2.88 -0.18
CA ASP A 56 10.18 2.69 -0.89
C ASP A 56 10.66 3.97 -1.59
N VAL A 57 9.74 4.82 -2.05
CA VAL A 57 10.05 6.11 -2.68
C VAL A 57 10.89 7.03 -1.79
N TRP A 58 10.86 6.83 -0.47
CA TRP A 58 11.70 7.60 0.44
C TRP A 58 13.18 7.23 0.31
N LEU A 59 13.52 5.99 -0.08
CA LEU A 59 14.92 5.56 -0.24
C LEU A 59 15.60 6.20 -1.47
N GLU A 60 14.80 6.60 -2.46
CA GLU A 60 15.27 7.28 -3.68
C GLU A 60 15.63 8.74 -3.42
N GLU A 61 15.14 9.33 -2.32
CA GLU A 61 15.37 10.72 -1.98
C GLU A 61 16.58 10.87 -1.05
N GLU A 62 17.66 11.51 -1.51
CA GLU A 62 18.84 11.80 -0.70
C GLU A 62 18.52 12.63 0.57
N ALA A 63 17.46 13.44 0.51
CA ALA A 63 16.97 14.20 1.66
C ALA A 63 16.50 13.29 2.82
N PHE A 64 15.89 12.14 2.51
CA PHE A 64 15.46 11.17 3.51
C PHE A 64 16.64 10.67 4.35
N LYS A 65 17.71 10.22 3.68
CA LYS A 65 18.93 9.72 4.33
C LYS A 65 19.55 10.79 5.24
N LYS A 66 19.64 12.03 4.76
CA LYS A 66 20.17 13.18 5.53
C LYS A 66 19.34 13.46 6.78
N ILE A 67 18.00 13.38 6.69
CA ILE A 67 17.11 13.60 7.84
C ILE A 67 17.33 12.51 8.90
N VAL A 68 17.38 11.25 8.50
CA VAL A 68 17.61 10.14 9.43
C VAL A 68 18.95 10.33 10.15
N ILE A 69 20.04 10.56 9.41
CA ILE A 69 21.37 10.77 10.00
C ILE A 69 21.35 11.96 10.96
N ARG A 70 20.83 13.11 10.53
CA ARG A 70 20.79 14.34 11.35
C ARG A 70 20.00 14.15 12.64
N GLU A 71 18.79 13.59 12.56
CA GLU A 71 17.92 13.44 13.73
C GLU A 71 18.40 12.33 14.68
N TRP A 72 19.03 11.29 14.13
CA TRP A 72 19.57 10.19 14.92
C TRP A 72 20.77 10.62 15.76
N HIS A 73 21.68 11.43 15.21
CA HIS A 73 22.91 11.85 15.89
C HIS A 73 22.71 12.94 16.97
N LYS A 74 21.54 13.57 17.04
CA LYS A 74 21.27 14.56 18.08
C LYS A 74 21.41 13.94 19.49
N PRO A 75 22.09 14.63 20.43
CA PRO A 75 22.28 14.14 21.79
C PRO A 75 20.93 13.91 22.47
N THR A 76 20.86 12.92 23.35
CA THR A 76 19.63 12.51 24.03
C THR A 76 20.01 11.83 25.34
N ASN A 77 19.36 12.24 26.43
CA ASN A 77 19.64 11.77 27.78
C ASN A 77 18.55 10.81 28.24
N GLY A 78 18.87 9.93 29.20
CA GLY A 78 17.94 8.98 29.80
C GLY A 78 18.56 7.58 29.90
N SER A 79 17.73 6.61 30.29
CA SER A 79 18.13 5.20 30.22
C SER A 79 18.31 4.77 28.75
N PRO A 80 19.10 3.72 28.45
CA PRO A 80 19.29 3.26 27.08
C PRO A 80 17.97 3.02 26.30
N PRO A 81 16.92 2.40 26.88
CA PRO A 81 15.62 2.28 26.20
C PRO A 81 14.94 3.63 25.95
N ALA A 82 15.03 4.57 26.89
CA ALA A 82 14.46 5.91 26.73
C ALA A 82 15.17 6.69 25.61
N ILE A 83 16.50 6.62 25.54
CA ILE A 83 17.31 7.22 24.47
C ILE A 83 16.86 6.69 23.11
N LEU A 84 16.70 5.37 22.99
CA LEU A 84 16.27 4.73 21.76
C LEU A 84 14.87 5.21 21.32
N ASN A 85 13.89 5.16 22.23
CA ASN A 85 12.53 5.63 21.97
C ASN A 85 12.48 7.10 21.55
N HIS A 86 13.25 7.96 22.22
CA HIS A 86 13.32 9.38 21.86
C HIS A 86 13.94 9.60 20.48
N LYS A 87 15.00 8.88 20.13
CA LYS A 87 15.62 8.95 18.80
C LYS A 87 14.65 8.49 17.72
N PHE A 88 13.93 7.39 17.92
CA PHE A 88 12.90 6.93 16.99
C PHE A 88 11.76 7.95 16.84
N ALA A 89 11.17 8.40 17.94
CA ALA A 89 10.05 9.34 17.90
C ALA A 89 10.44 10.68 17.25
N ARG A 90 11.66 11.18 17.49
CA ARG A 90 12.18 12.40 16.85
C ARG A 90 12.38 12.20 15.35
N THR A 91 13.09 11.13 14.98
CA THR A 91 13.38 10.82 13.57
C THR A 91 12.10 10.62 12.79
N LEU A 92 11.14 9.87 13.35
CA LEU A 92 9.85 9.62 12.71
C LEU A 92 9.03 10.91 12.54
N ARG A 93 9.04 11.81 13.52
CA ARG A 93 8.34 13.10 13.41
C ARG A 93 8.94 13.97 12.31
N ALA A 94 10.26 14.14 12.29
CA ALA A 94 10.95 14.92 11.26
C ALA A 94 10.70 14.32 9.87
N HIS A 95 10.75 12.99 9.77
CA HIS A 95 10.46 12.27 8.55
C HIS A 95 9.02 12.51 8.06
N LYS A 96 8.02 12.41 8.95
CA LYS A 96 6.60 12.65 8.59
C LYS A 96 6.36 14.08 8.10
N ILE A 97 6.99 15.07 8.73
CA ILE A 97 6.91 16.47 8.30
C ILE A 97 7.49 16.62 6.90
N TRP A 98 8.74 16.18 6.71
CA TRP A 98 9.39 16.26 5.40
C TRP A 98 8.63 15.50 4.31
N SER A 99 8.16 14.29 4.58
CA SER A 99 7.42 13.48 3.61
C SER A 99 6.12 14.17 3.18
N ARG A 100 5.39 14.77 4.13
CA ARG A 100 4.22 15.59 3.83
C ARG A 100 4.58 16.83 3.02
N ASP A 101 5.67 17.51 3.34
CA ASP A 101 6.04 18.75 2.64
C ASP A 101 6.56 18.45 1.23
N ARG A 102 7.29 17.34 1.03
CA ARG A 102 7.83 16.90 -0.26
C ARG A 102 6.76 16.31 -1.18
N PHE A 103 5.88 15.46 -0.65
CA PHE A 103 4.96 14.67 -1.46
C PHE A 103 3.48 14.99 -1.23
N GLY A 104 3.14 15.81 -0.24
CA GLY A 104 1.78 16.01 0.22
C GLY A 104 1.22 14.77 0.92
N ASN A 105 -0.09 14.57 0.80
CA ASN A 105 -0.72 13.34 1.28
C ASN A 105 -0.54 12.21 0.25
N ILE A 106 0.57 11.47 0.34
CA ILE A 106 0.88 10.32 -0.53
C ILE A 106 -0.27 9.30 -0.52
N TYR A 107 -0.90 9.07 0.64
CA TYR A 107 -2.01 8.11 0.76
C TYR A 107 -3.26 8.57 0.01
N ALA A 108 -3.57 9.88 0.02
CA ALA A 108 -4.66 10.43 -0.78
C ALA A 108 -4.35 10.27 -2.28
N LYS A 109 -3.14 10.65 -2.72
CA LYS A 109 -2.72 10.45 -4.11
C LYS A 109 -2.79 8.99 -4.54
N ALA A 110 -2.32 8.07 -3.69
CA ALA A 110 -2.41 6.63 -3.96
C ALA A 110 -3.86 6.14 -4.04
N LYS A 111 -4.76 6.67 -3.21
CA LYS A 111 -6.20 6.35 -3.28
C LYS A 111 -6.82 6.86 -4.57
N ASP A 112 -6.53 8.09 -4.97
CA ASP A 112 -7.06 8.70 -6.18
C ASP A 112 -6.58 7.96 -7.43
N LEU A 113 -5.29 7.63 -7.48
CA LEU A 113 -4.72 6.81 -8.56
C LEU A 113 -5.36 5.42 -8.63
N LYS A 114 -5.58 4.76 -7.48
CA LYS A 114 -6.29 3.48 -7.44
C LYS A 114 -7.72 3.61 -7.96
N SER A 115 -8.43 4.67 -7.59
CA SER A 115 -9.79 4.94 -8.08
C SER A 115 -9.80 5.12 -9.59
N ARG A 116 -8.87 5.92 -10.13
CA ARG A 116 -8.73 6.15 -11.57
C ARG A 116 -8.41 4.87 -12.33
N ILE A 117 -7.48 4.05 -11.83
CA ILE A 117 -7.17 2.73 -12.41
C ILE A 117 -8.42 1.84 -12.41
N SER A 118 -9.19 1.84 -11.32
CA SER A 118 -10.43 1.05 -11.22
C SER A 118 -11.48 1.49 -12.24
N GLU A 119 -11.62 2.78 -12.49
CA GLU A 119 -12.53 3.33 -13.49
C GLU A 119 -12.11 2.95 -14.92
N LEU A 120 -10.81 3.08 -15.23
CA LEU A 120 -10.27 2.69 -16.53
C LEU A 120 -10.43 1.19 -16.79
N GLN A 121 -10.22 0.35 -15.77
CA GLN A 121 -10.47 -1.10 -15.84
C GLN A 121 -11.95 -1.43 -16.07
N LEU A 122 -12.86 -0.67 -15.46
CA LEU A 122 -14.28 -0.81 -15.72
C LEU A 122 -14.59 -0.45 -17.18
N ARG A 123 -14.11 0.69 -17.68
CA ARG A 123 -14.31 1.12 -19.08
C ARG A 123 -13.76 0.14 -20.11
N GLU A 124 -12.58 -0.43 -19.85
CA GLU A 124 -11.99 -1.51 -20.65
C GLU A 124 -12.93 -2.73 -20.72
N SER A 125 -13.61 -3.06 -19.61
CA SER A 125 -14.52 -4.21 -19.55
C SER A 125 -15.82 -4.02 -20.34
N VAL A 126 -16.23 -2.77 -20.59
CA VAL A 126 -17.44 -2.42 -21.36
C VAL A 126 -17.11 -2.07 -22.82
N ASP A 127 -15.86 -2.32 -23.26
CA ASP A 127 -15.36 -2.17 -24.64
C ASP A 127 -15.56 -0.76 -25.24
N THR A 128 -15.51 0.27 -24.38
CA THR A 128 -15.67 1.68 -24.79
C THR A 128 -14.44 2.31 -25.44
N GLY A 129 -13.38 1.52 -25.65
CA GLY A 129 -12.08 2.00 -26.11
C GLY A 129 -11.34 2.81 -25.03
N LEU A 130 -10.02 2.65 -24.97
CA LEU A 130 -9.14 3.47 -24.14
C LEU A 130 -8.16 4.21 -25.05
N THR A 131 -7.85 5.45 -24.71
CA THR A 131 -6.78 6.22 -25.37
C THR A 131 -5.41 5.67 -24.99
N GLU A 132 -4.38 5.98 -25.79
CA GLU A 132 -2.99 5.58 -25.52
C GLU A 132 -2.51 6.05 -24.13
N SER A 133 -2.87 7.27 -23.73
CA SER A 133 -2.55 7.81 -22.40
C SER A 133 -3.22 7.06 -21.23
N GLU A 134 -4.41 6.49 -21.47
CA GLU A 134 -5.16 5.71 -20.47
C GLU A 134 -4.62 4.29 -20.38
N LEU A 135 -4.19 3.72 -21.50
CA LEU A 135 -3.46 2.45 -21.54
C LEU A 135 -2.13 2.58 -20.79
N ASP A 136 -1.37 3.65 -21.00
CA ASP A 136 -0.15 3.92 -20.24
C ASP A 136 -0.43 3.98 -18.73
N CYS A 137 -1.53 4.60 -18.30
CA CYS A 137 -1.92 4.62 -16.88
C CYS A 137 -2.16 3.21 -16.30
N LEU A 138 -2.66 2.26 -17.10
CA LEU A 138 -2.81 0.84 -16.72
C LEU A 138 -1.47 0.09 -16.75
N PHE A 139 -0.57 0.45 -17.67
CA PHE A 139 0.72 -0.23 -17.90
C PHE A 139 1.92 0.39 -17.17
N VAL A 140 1.78 1.53 -16.49
CA VAL A 140 2.85 2.17 -15.69
C VAL A 140 3.49 1.20 -14.68
N THR A 141 2.82 0.11 -14.32
CA THR A 141 3.38 -0.93 -13.44
C THR A 141 4.35 -1.92 -14.09
N SER A 142 4.40 -2.03 -15.42
CA SER A 142 5.35 -2.92 -16.13
C SER A 142 6.69 -2.26 -16.46
N ARG A 143 6.79 -0.92 -16.32
CA ARG A 143 7.98 -0.13 -16.67
C ARG A 143 8.79 0.40 -15.48
N PHE A 144 8.46 0.07 -14.24
CA PHE A 144 9.35 0.38 -13.10
C PHE A 144 10.43 -0.72 -12.98
N PRO A 145 11.69 -0.46 -13.39
CA PRO A 145 12.76 -1.40 -13.15
C PRO A 145 13.12 -1.32 -11.66
N GLY A 146 12.94 -2.41 -10.92
CA GLY A 146 13.49 -2.52 -9.56
C GLY A 146 12.53 -2.79 -8.42
N ARG A 147 11.26 -3.14 -8.66
CA ARG A 147 10.39 -3.55 -7.55
C ARG A 147 10.73 -4.97 -7.07
N GLN A 148 11.55 -5.05 -6.02
CA GLN A 148 11.55 -6.23 -5.16
C GLN A 148 10.14 -6.44 -4.63
N LYS A 149 9.71 -7.71 -4.63
CA LYS A 149 8.47 -8.17 -4.02
C LYS A 149 8.35 -7.52 -2.63
N SER A 150 7.19 -6.94 -2.36
CA SER A 150 6.85 -6.27 -1.12
C SER A 150 7.28 -7.08 0.11
N ASN A 151 8.46 -6.79 0.64
CA ASN A 151 8.81 -7.13 2.00
C ASN A 151 8.19 -6.04 2.85
N ILE A 152 6.98 -6.30 3.36
CA ILE A 152 6.45 -5.58 4.51
C ILE A 152 7.45 -5.85 5.64
N LEU A 153 8.45 -4.98 5.78
CA LEU A 153 9.28 -4.93 6.97
C LEU A 153 8.39 -4.38 8.08
N SER A 154 7.65 -5.29 8.71
CA SER A 154 7.06 -5.05 10.01
C SER A 154 8.21 -4.98 11.00
N ILE A 155 8.82 -3.80 11.13
CA ILE A 155 9.80 -3.54 12.18
C ILE A 155 8.98 -3.43 13.47
N TYR A 156 8.86 -4.54 14.18
CA TYR A 156 8.39 -4.57 15.56
C TYR A 156 9.48 -3.91 16.43
N PHE A 157 9.11 -2.88 17.16
CA PHE A 157 9.76 -2.53 18.42
C PHE A 157 8.94 -3.13 19.56
#